data_AF-A0A382I4L8-F1
#
_entry.id   AF-A0A382I4L8-F1
#
_cell.length_a   1.000
_cell.length_b   1.000
_cell.length_c   1.000
_cell.angle_alpha   90.00
_cell.angle_beta   90.00
_cell.angle_gamma   90.00
#
_symmetry.space_group_name_H-M   'P 1'
#
loop_
_entity.id
_entity.type
_entity.pdbx_description
1 polymer ?
#
loop_
_entity_poly.entity_id
_entity_poly.type
_entity_poly.pdbx_seq_one_letter_code
_entity_poly.pdbx_strand_id
1 'polypeptide(L)' 'MRVKLWGTRGSVANPSTTTSQYGGNTPCVEVRGTAGEVIILDAGIGLHWLGQRLMGEGFASGGEA' A
#
# COMPACT_ATOMS: atom_id res chain seq x y z
N MET A 1 -15.50 1.77 -6.08
CA MET A 1 -14.19 2.34 -5.69
C MET A 1 -13.84 1.82 -4.29
N ARG A 2 -12.59 1.37 -4.07
CA ARG A 2 -12.11 0.89 -2.76
C ARG A 2 -10.78 1.53 -2.43
N VAL A 3 -10.58 1.93 -1.19
CA VAL A 3 -9.30 2.49 -0.70
C VAL A 3 -8.76 1.57 0.39
N LYS A 4 -7.45 1.28 0.34
CA LYS A 4 -6.74 0.55 1.38
C LYS A 4 -5.49 1.31 1.80
N LEU A 5 -5.34 1.50 3.11
CA LEU A 5 -4.17 2.14 3.70
C LEU A 5 -3.13 1.06 4.04
N TRP A 6 -1.97 1.15 3.42
CA TRP A 6 -0.83 0.26 3.67
C TRP A 6 0.19 0.89 4.63
N GLY A 7 0.14 2.22 4.76
CA GLY A 7 0.79 2.97 5.81
C GLY A 7 0.10 4.29 6.08
N THR A 8 0.14 4.71 7.34
CA THR A 8 -0.66 5.80 7.91
C THR A 8 0.15 6.70 8.84
N ARG A 9 1.42 6.36 9.09
CA ARG A 9 2.34 7.20 9.87
C ARG A 9 2.93 8.28 8.97
N GLY A 10 3.43 9.36 9.56
CA GLY A 10 4.15 10.40 8.82
C GLY A 10 5.52 9.90 8.35
N SER A 11 6.50 10.80 8.28
CA SER A 11 7.85 10.47 7.77
C SER A 11 8.59 9.40 8.58
N VAL A 12 8.18 9.13 9.82
CA VAL A 12 8.80 8.14 10.71
C VAL A 12 7.79 7.03 10.99
N ALA A 13 8.16 5.79 10.64
CA ALA A 13 7.41 4.61 11.03
C ALA A 13 7.39 4.44 12.55
N ASN A 14 6.27 4.02 13.10
CA ASN A 14 6.13 3.78 14.54
C ASN A 14 5.27 2.54 14.80
N PRO A 15 5.90 1.36 14.97
CA PRO A 15 5.20 0.10 15.22
C PRO A 15 4.83 -0.08 16.69
N SER A 16 4.44 0.99 17.39
CA SER A 16 4.01 0.91 18.79
C SER A 16 2.68 0.15 18.93
N THR A 17 2.57 -0.67 19.99
CA THR A 17 1.35 -1.39 20.35
C THR A 17 0.18 -0.43 20.60
N THR A 18 0.44 0.75 21.17
CA THR A 18 -0.56 1.79 21.46
C THR A 18 -1.21 2.40 20.22
N THR A 19 -0.57 2.30 19.05
CA THR A 19 -1.08 2.84 17.77
C THR A 19 -1.27 1.76 16.71
N SER A 20 -1.13 0.49 17.08
CA SER A 20 -1.13 -0.65 16.15
C SER A 20 -2.42 -0.76 15.34
N GLN A 21 -3.57 -0.35 15.91
CA GLN A 21 -4.86 -0.35 15.22
C GLN A 21 -4.89 0.50 13.94
N TYR A 22 -4.01 1.51 13.83
CA TYR A 22 -3.94 2.41 12.68
C TYR A 22 -2.85 2.00 11.68
N GLY A 23 -1.91 1.14 12.07
CA GLY A 23 -0.73 0.76 11.29
C GLY A 23 0.54 1.52 11.65
N GLY A 24 1.69 0.90 11.37
CA GLY A 24 3.02 1.40 11.76
C GLY A 24 3.87 1.95 10.60
N ASN A 25 3.45 1.73 9.35
CA ASN A 25 4.24 2.09 8.16
C ASN A 25 4.05 3.57 7.77
N THR A 26 5.06 4.16 7.12
CA THR A 26 4.96 5.47 6.46
C THR A 26 4.01 5.43 5.26
N PRO A 27 3.52 6.58 4.76
CA PRO A 27 2.31 6.63 3.93
C PRO A 27 2.42 5.78 2.66
N CYS A 28 1.37 5.01 2.41
CA CYS A 28 1.19 4.28 1.16
C CYS A 28 -0.29 3.90 1.06
N VAL A 29 -0.94 4.31 -0.02
CA VAL A 29 -2.38 4.11 -0.22
C VAL A 29 -2.63 3.45 -1.57
N GLU A 30 -3.43 2.40 -1.54
CA GLU A 30 -3.95 1.74 -2.74
C GLU A 30 -5.38 2.22 -2.98
N VAL A 31 -5.64 2.74 -4.17
CA VAL A 31 -6.98 3.05 -4.65
C VAL A 31 -7.31 2.09 -5.79
N ARG A 32 -8.41 1.36 -5.65
CA ARG A 32 -8.96 0.53 -6.73
C ARG A 32 -10.18 1.19 -7.37
N GLY A 33 -10.05 1.41 -8.68
CA GLY A 33 -11.12 1.86 -9.56
C GLY A 33 -12.20 0.80 -9.74
N THR A 34 -13.28 1.15 -10.44
CA THR A 34 -14.38 0.22 -10.72
C THR A 34 -14.11 -0.69 -11.92
N ALA A 35 -13.15 -0.34 -12.78
CA ALA A 35 -12.77 -1.14 -13.94
C ALA A 35 -11.44 -1.90 -13.73
N GLY A 36 -10.98 -2.02 -12.48
CA GLY A 36 -9.79 -2.78 -12.11
C GLY A 36 -8.51 -1.97 -12.07
N GLU A 37 -8.57 -0.66 -12.26
CA GLU A 37 -7.42 0.24 -12.13
C GLU A 37 -6.85 0.19 -10.72
N VAL A 38 -5.52 0.22 -10.61
CA VAL A 38 -4.81 0.32 -9.34
C VAL A 38 -3.98 1.60 -9.38
N ILE A 39 -4.30 2.54 -8.49
CA ILE A 39 -3.53 3.76 -8.27
C ILE A 39 -2.84 3.64 -6.92
N ILE A 40 -1.54 3.89 -6.90
CA ILE A 40 -0.74 3.92 -5.68
C ILE A 40 -0.40 5.38 -5.38
N LEU A 41 -0.81 5.86 -4.21
CA LEU A 41 -0.48 7.20 -3.71
C LEU A 41 0.57 7.07 -2.62
N ASP A 42 1.73 7.67 -2.89
CA ASP A 42 2.96 7.55 -2.12
C ASP A 42 3.56 6.12 -2.08
N ALA A 43 4.87 6.07 -1.92
CA ALA A 43 5.70 4.88 -1.98
C ALA A 43 6.50 4.70 -0.68
N GLY A 44 5.90 5.05 0.46
CA GLY A 44 6.47 4.80 1.77
C GLY A 44 6.61 3.30 2.07
N ILE A 45 7.00 2.96 3.31
CA ILE A 45 7.32 1.59 3.74
C ILE A 45 6.15 0.62 3.49
N GLY A 46 4.90 1.11 3.53
CA GLY A 46 3.72 0.31 3.21
C GLY A 46 3.75 -0.30 1.80
N LEU A 47 4.50 0.29 0.87
CA LEU A 47 4.64 -0.18 -0.51
C LEU A 47 5.20 -1.60 -0.58
N HIS A 48 6.08 -1.98 0.35
CA HIS A 48 6.65 -3.34 0.38
C HIS A 48 5.55 -4.41 0.46
N TRP A 49 4.61 -4.25 1.39
CA TRP A 49 3.51 -5.17 1.62
C TRP A 49 2.46 -5.12 0.50
N LEU A 50 2.19 -3.90 0.00
CA LEU A 50 1.33 -3.72 -1.18
C LEU A 50 1.92 -4.47 -2.39
N GLY A 51 3.21 -4.28 -2.66
CA GLY A 51 3.93 -4.92 -3.76
C GLY A 51 3.86 -6.44 -3.67
N GLN A 52 4.16 -7.03 -2.51
CA GLN A 52 4.01 -8.47 -2.30
C GLN A 52 2.59 -8.96 -2.62
N ARG A 53 1.56 -8.21 -2.20
CA ARG A 53 0.17 -8.56 -2.51
C ARG A 53 -0.11 -8.45 -4.02
N LEU A 54 0.31 -7.38 -4.67
CA LEU A 54 0.09 -7.19 -6.12
C LEU A 54 0.81 -8.25 -6.94
N MET A 55 2.03 -8.63 -6.57
CA MET A 55 2.77 -9.72 -7.21
C MET A 55 2.03 -11.05 -7.07
N GLY A 56 1.49 -11.34 -5.88
CA GLY A 56 0.64 -12.52 -5.66
C GLY A 56 -0.67 -12.51 -6.45
N GLU A 57 -1.16 -11.33 -6.84
CA GLU A 57 -2.34 -11.14 -7.70
C GLU A 57 -2.01 -11.14 -9.21
N GLY A 58 -0.75 -11.32 -9.60
CA GLY A 58 -0.34 -11.38 -11.01
C GLY A 58 -0.17 -10.01 -11.70
N PHE A 59 -0.05 -8.92 -10.93
CA PHE A 59 0.11 -7.56 -11.44
C PHE A 59 1.32 -7.38 -12.38
N ALA A 60 2.36 -8.20 -12.27
CA ALA A 60 3.57 -8.11 -13.09
C ALA A 60 3.53 -8.90 -14.42
N SER A 61 2.36 -9.38 -14.85
CA SER A 61 2.22 -10.17 -16.08
C SER A 61 2.32 -9.35 -17.39
N GLY A 62 2.54 -8.03 -17.33
CA GLY A 62 2.55 -7.16 -18.52
C GLY A 62 3.38 -5.88 -18.43
N GLY A 63 4.40 -5.82 -17.56
CA GLY A 63 5.30 -4.66 -17.51
C GLY A 63 6.49 -4.83 -18.47
N GLU A 64 6.57 -4.03 -19.53
CA GLU A 64 7.83 -3.82 -20.24
C GLU A 64 8.75 -2.96 -19.36
N ALA A 65 10.01 -3.39 -19.22
CA ALA A 65 11.05 -2.70 -18.46
C ALA A 65 11.65 -1.53 -19.24
#